data_AF-A0A9E0Q0P1-F1
#
_entry.id   AF-A0A9E0Q0P1-F1
#
_cell.length_a   1.000
_cell.length_b   1.000
_cell.length_c   1.000
_cell.angle_alpha   90.00
_cell.angle_beta   90.00
_cell.angle_gamma   90.00
#
_symmetry.space_group_name_H-M   'P 1'
#
loop_
_entity.id
_entity.type
_entity.pdbx_description
1 polymer ?
#
loop_
_entity_poly.entity_id
_entity_poly.type
_entity_poly.pdbx_seq_one_letter_code
_entity_poly.pdbx_strand_id
1 'polypeptide(L)' 'KNPSVLAAVFNVSDAVEANFNTRVKMGQSSNVYAVAMMADGKVLFAQKEIKVTLGGCGG' A
#
# COMPACT_ATOMS: atom_id res chain seq x y z
N LYS A 1 -9.49 -7.84 -6.56
CA LYS A 1 -9.37 -8.58 -5.28
C LYS A 1 -8.01 -9.32 -5.33
N ASN A 2 -6.94 -8.70 -4.81
CA ASN A 2 -5.59 -9.28 -4.91
C ASN A 2 -5.41 -10.41 -3.87
N PRO A 3 -4.80 -11.56 -4.23
CA PRO A 3 -4.57 -12.66 -3.30
C PRO A 3 -3.55 -12.32 -2.20
N SER A 4 -2.59 -11.42 -2.46
CA SER A 4 -1.77 -10.81 -1.39
C SER A 4 -2.41 -9.50 -0.93
N VAL A 5 -3.05 -9.52 0.24
CA VAL A 5 -3.62 -8.32 0.88
C VAL A 5 -2.55 -7.37 1.40
N LEU A 6 -1.38 -7.90 1.76
CA LEU A 6 -0.20 -7.13 2.17
C LEU A 6 0.67 -6.84 0.95
N ALA A 7 0.76 -5.57 0.57
CA ALA A 7 1.61 -5.12 -0.53
C ALA A 7 3.06 -4.86 -0.09
N ALA A 8 3.23 -4.18 1.04
CA ALA A 8 4.53 -3.89 1.66
C ALA A 8 4.31 -3.46 3.11
N VAL A 9 5.29 -3.72 3.98
CA VAL A 9 5.33 -3.22 5.35
C VAL A 9 6.62 -2.41 5.50
N PHE A 10 6.49 -1.15 5.90
CA PHE A 10 7.62 -0.26 6.14
C PHE A 10 7.68 0.04 7.64
N ASN A 11 8.77 -0.38 8.27
CA ASN A 11 9.06 -0.01 9.65
C ASN A 11 9.86 1.28 9.63
N VAL A 12 9.21 2.39 10.00
CA VAL A 12 9.82 3.72 10.05
C VAL A 12 10.39 3.94 11.45
N SER A 13 11.66 4.30 11.54
CA SER A 13 12.29 4.79 12.78
C SER A 13 12.50 6.30 12.70
N ASP A 14 12.79 6.97 13.82
CA ASP A 14 13.04 8.44 13.85
C ASP A 14 14.14 8.92 12.89
N ALA A 15 15.03 8.02 12.44
CA ALA A 15 16.06 8.30 11.44
C ALA A 15 15.58 8.24 9.98
N VAL A 16 14.33 7.85 9.72
CA VAL A 16 13.79 7.61 8.37
C VAL A 16 12.64 8.58 8.11
N GLU A 17 12.79 9.41 7.09
CA GLU A 17 11.72 10.27 6.61
C GLU A 17 10.58 9.41 6.07
N ALA A 18 9.35 9.64 6.54
CA ALA A 18 8.17 8.83 6.23
C ALA A 18 7.62 9.09 4.81
N ASN A 19 8.50 9.11 3.80
CA ASN A 19 8.16 9.28 2.40
C ASN A 19 8.56 8.01 1.62
N PHE A 20 7.58 7.13 1.40
CA PHE A 20 7.79 5.86 0.69
C PHE A 20 7.03 5.84 -0.63
N ASN A 21 7.75 5.56 -1.71
CA ASN A 21 7.16 5.25 -3.02
C ASN A 21 7.48 3.79 -3.35
N THR A 22 6.44 2.98 -3.53
CA THR A 22 6.58 1.57 -3.93
C THR A 22 5.64 1.24 -5.08
N ARG A 23 6.10 0.38 -5.99
CA ARG A 23 5.30 -0.13 -7.11
C ARG A 23 4.69 -1.46 -6.71
N VAL A 24 3.37 -1.47 -6.52
CA VAL A 24 2.61 -2.68 -6.19
C VAL A 24 2.05 -3.29 -7.47
N LYS A 25 2.32 -4.57 -7.72
CA LYS A 25 1.68 -5.31 -8.83
C LYS A 25 0.20 -5.55 -8.50
N MET A 26 -0.70 -5.05 -9.34
CA MET A 26 -2.15 -5.17 -9.18
C MET A 26 -2.72 -6.01 -10.33
N GLY A 27 -3.28 -7.17 -10.02
CA GLY A 27 -3.85 -8.07 -11.04
C GLY A 27 -5.28 -7.70 -11.44
N GLN A 28 -6.00 -6.99 -10.58
CA GLN A 28 -7.38 -6.57 -10.80
C GLN A 28 -7.64 -5.21 -10.14
N SER A 29 -8.66 -4.51 -10.62
CA SER A 29 -9.16 -3.28 -9.97
C SER A 29 -9.47 -3.56 -8.50
N SER A 30 -8.92 -2.73 -7.62
CA SER A 30 -9.09 -2.87 -6.18
C SER A 30 -8.70 -1.59 -5.47
N ASN A 31 -9.29 -1.37 -4.30
CA ASN A 31 -8.88 -0.33 -3.38
C ASN A 31 -7.57 -0.73 -2.69
N VAL A 32 -6.59 0.17 -2.72
CA VAL A 32 -5.35 0.05 -1.96
C VAL A 32 -5.48 0.90 -0.71
N TYR A 33 -5.22 0.29 0.45
CA TYR A 33 -5.25 0.95 1.75
C TYR A 33 -3.82 1.05 2.27
N ALA A 34 -3.40 2.28 2.61
CA ALA A 34 -2.18 2.54 3.35
C ALA A 34 -2.59 2.81 4.80
N VAL A 35 -1.99 2.09 5.75
CA VAL A 35 -2.24 2.27 7.17
C VAL A 35 -0.91 2.63 7.83
N ALA A 36 -0.86 3.78 8.48
CA ALA A 36 0.28 4.26 9.25
C ALA A 36 -0.10 4.27 10.72
N MET A 37 0.63 3.49 11.52
CA MET A 37 0.53 3.53 12.97
C MET A 37 1.59 4.51 13.47
N MET A 38 1.13 5.61 14.06
CA MET A 38 1.99 6.64 14.63
C MET A 38 2.46 6.22 16.03
N ALA A 39 3.60 6.75 16.47
CA ALA A 39 4.17 6.45 17.78
C ALA A 39 3.27 6.88 18.96
N ASP A 40 2.34 7.82 18.73
CA ASP A 40 1.34 8.27 19.71
C ASP A 40 0.11 7.33 19.80
N GLY A 41 0.15 6.18 19.10
CA GLY A 41 -0.95 5.21 19.05
C GLY A 41 -2.07 5.58 18.08
N LYS A 42 -1.97 6.71 17.36
CA LYS A 42 -2.95 7.06 16.33
C LYS A 42 -2.72 6.24 15.07
N VAL A 43 -3.82 5.81 14.47
CA VAL A 43 -3.81 5.09 13.20
C VAL A 43 -4.34 6.03 12.13
N LEU A 44 -3.47 6.41 11.20
CA LEU A 44 -3.84 7.15 10.01
C LEU A 44 -4.02 6.15 8.87
N PHE A 45 -5.08 6.29 8.09
CA PHE A 45 -5.29 5.49 6.90
C PHE A 45 -5.53 6.38 5.69
N ALA A 46 -5.03 5.95 4.54
CA ALA A 46 -5.31 6.54 3.26
C ALA A 46 -5.81 5.45 2.32
N GLN A 47 -6.90 5.74 1.60
CA GLN A 47 -7.44 4.83 0.60
C GLN A 47 -7.24 5.44 -0.79
N LYS A 48 -6.75 4.62 -1.72
CA LYS A 48 -6.68 4.98 -3.13
C LYS A 48 -7.27 3.86 -3.97
N GLU A 49 -8.28 4.20 -4.76
CA GLU A 49 -8.86 3.27 -5.72
C GLU A 49 -7.92 3.13 -6.93
N ILE A 50 -7.52 1.90 -7.25
CA ILE A 50 -6.71 1.59 -8.43
C ILE A 50 -7.57 0.77 -9.38
N LYS A 51 -7.90 1.38 -10.52
CA LYS A 51 -8.59 0.73 -11.63
C LYS A 51 -7.57 0.16 -12.61
N VAL A 52 -7.58 -1.16 -12.77
CA VAL A 52 -6.74 -1.85 -13.74
C VAL A 52 -7.52 -2.01 -15.04
N THR A 53 -7.04 -1.43 -16.12
CA THR A 53 -7.68 -1.48 -17.45
C THR A 53 -7.18 -2.65 -18.30
N LEU A 54 -5.92 -3.04 -18.13
CA LEU A 54 -5.32 -4.26 -18.66
C LEU A 54 -4.68 -5.02 -17.49
N GLY A 55 -5.24 -6.17 -17.14
CA GLY A 55 -4.81 -7.00 -16.00
C GLY A 55 -3.39 -7.51 -16.15
N GLY A 56 -2.41 -6.76 -15.62
CA GLY A 56 -1.00 -7.13 -15.61
C GLY A 56 -0.67 -8.18 -14.55
N CYS A 57 -1.23 -9.39 -14.70
CA CYS A 57 -0.73 -10.60 -14.06
C CYS A 57 -0.18 -11.50 -15.17
N GLY A 58 0.92 -11.08 -15.78
CA GLY A 58 1.59 -11.83 -16.85
C GLY A 58 3.09 -11.75 -16.66
N GLY A 59 3.68 -12.80 -16.08
CA GLY A 59 5.14 -13.00 -15.95
C GLY A 59 5.78 -12.28 -14.79
#